data_AF-A0A432ID24-F1
#
_entry.id   AF-A0A432ID24-F1
#
_cell.length_a   1.000
_cell.length_b   1.000
_cell.length_c   1.000
_cell.angle_alpha   90.00
_cell.angle_beta   90.00
_cell.angle_gamma   90.00
#
_symmetry.space_group_name_H-M   'P 1'
#
loop_
_entity.id
_entity.type
_entity.pdbx_description
1 polymer ?
#
loop_
_entity_poly.entity_id
_entity_poly.type
_entity_poly.pdbx_seq_one_letter_code
_entity_poly.pdbx_strand_id
1 'polypeptide(L)' 'LPIFKYLMDLGVEESEMWGTFNMGVGFIIVASLEEKEGIMKTLEELGEAPYEIGVVSKGENGICLK' A
#
# COMPACT_ATOMS: atom_id res chain seq x y z
N LEU A 1 -9.81 -3.21 -5.30
CA LEU A 1 -10.98 -2.30 -5.42
C LEU A 1 -11.69 -2.52 -6.76
N PRO A 2 -13.02 -2.31 -6.86
CA PRO A 2 -13.77 -2.54 -8.10
C PRO A 2 -13.21 -1.81 -9.33
N ILE A 3 -12.73 -0.58 -9.15
CA ILE A 3 -12.17 0.23 -10.24
C ILE A 3 -10.95 -0.40 -10.91
N PHE A 4 -10.03 -1.00 -10.13
CA PHE A 4 -8.84 -1.64 -10.70
C PHE A 4 -9.19 -2.93 -11.44
N LYS A 5 -10.18 -3.68 -10.93
CA LYS A 5 -10.70 -4.86 -11.64
C LYS A 5 -11.30 -4.47 -12.98
N TYR A 6 -12.10 -3.40 -13.00
CA TYR A 6 -12.68 -2.87 -14.22
C TYR A 6 -11.61 -2.43 -15.25
N LEU A 7 -10.53 -1.79 -14.81
CA LEU A 7 -9.42 -1.43 -15.71
C LEU A 7 -8.73 -2.67 -16.31
N MET A 8 -8.52 -3.72 -15.51
CA MET A 8 -7.98 -4.98 -16.01
C MET A 8 -8.93 -5.67 -16.99
N ASP A 9 -10.24 -5.67 -16.72
CA ASP A 9 -11.27 -6.22 -17.61
C ASP A 9 -11.33 -5.49 -18.97
N LEU A 10 -10.89 -4.22 -19.01
CA LEU A 10 -10.75 -3.43 -20.25
C LEU A 10 -9.42 -3.69 -20.99
N GLY A 11 -8.54 -4.55 -20.46
CA GLY A 11 -7.31 -4.99 -21.12
C GLY A 11 -6.02 -4.36 -20.60
N VAL A 12 -6.03 -3.73 -19.41
CA VAL A 12 -4.79 -3.29 -18.77
C VAL A 12 -4.11 -4.49 -18.11
N GLU A 13 -2.86 -4.78 -18.51
CA GLU A 13 -2.06 -5.86 -17.94
C GLU A 13 -1.79 -5.64 -16.44
N GLU A 14 -1.78 -6.71 -15.66
CA GLU A 14 -1.57 -6.64 -14.20
C GLU A 14 -0.24 -5.97 -13.84
N SER A 15 0.84 -6.23 -14.59
CA SER A 15 2.13 -5.56 -14.36
C SER A 15 2.04 -4.05 -14.53
N GLU A 16 1.23 -3.58 -15.48
CA GLU A 16 1.00 -2.17 -15.74
C GLU A 16 0.13 -1.53 -14.64
N MET A 17 -0.79 -2.33 -14.07
CA MET A 17 -1.59 -1.90 -12.92
C MET A 17 -0.70 -1.49 -11.75
N TRP A 18 0.31 -2.32 -11.41
CA TRP A 18 1.27 -2.04 -10.35
C TRP A 18 2.29 -0.96 -10.70
N GLY A 19 2.63 -0.80 -11.98
CA GLY A 19 3.57 0.23 -12.44
C GLY A 19 2.97 1.63 -12.55
N THR A 20 1.64 1.75 -12.73
CA THR A 20 0.97 3.00 -13.05
C THR A 20 -0.02 3.47 -11.99
N PHE A 21 -0.72 2.54 -11.31
CA PHE A 21 -1.78 2.88 -10.36
C PHE A 21 -1.37 2.56 -8.93
N ASN A 22 -1.99 3.28 -7.99
CA ASN A 22 -1.71 3.13 -6.57
C ASN A 22 -2.28 1.85 -5.93
N MET A 23 -3.12 1.12 -6.67
CA MET A 23 -3.76 -0.13 -6.25
C MET A 23 -4.51 -0.06 -4.91
N GLY A 24 -4.95 1.14 -4.51
CA GLY A 24 -5.71 1.40 -3.29
C GLY A 24 -4.89 2.00 -2.15
N VAL A 25 -3.58 2.20 -2.33
CA VAL A 25 -2.69 2.80 -1.33
C VAL A 25 -2.17 4.14 -1.84
N GLY A 26 -2.79 5.24 -1.41
CA GLY A 26 -2.38 6.58 -1.81
C GLY A 26 -1.14 7.13 -1.07
N PHE A 27 -0.88 6.62 0.13
CA PHE A 27 0.19 7.12 0.99
C PHE A 27 0.80 6.00 1.84
N ILE A 28 2.11 6.07 2.06
CA ILE A 28 2.86 5.12 2.88
C ILE A 28 3.66 5.90 3.92
N ILE A 29 3.54 5.49 5.19
CA ILE A 29 4.37 5.98 6.28
C ILE A 29 5.35 4.87 6.66
N VAL A 30 6.64 5.21 6.69
CA VAL A 30 7.70 4.34 7.21
C VAL A 30 8.08 4.85 8.59
N ALA A 31 7.86 4.04 9.62
CA ALA A 31 8.10 4.39 11.01
C ALA A 31 8.68 3.20 11.78
N SER A 32 9.15 3.45 13.00
CA SER A 32 9.61 2.37 13.87
C SER A 32 8.43 1.55 14.40
N LEU A 33 8.69 0.33 14.85
CA LEU A 33 7.64 -0.55 15.38
C LEU A 33 7.01 0.03 16.66
N GLU A 34 7.78 0.80 17.43
CA GLU A 34 7.34 1.45 18.66
C GLU A 34 6.33 2.57 18.40
N GLU A 35 6.40 3.23 17.23
CA GLU A 35 5.49 4.33 16.86
C GLU A 35 4.20 3.84 16.17
N LYS A 36 4.17 2.59 15.69
CA LYS A 36 3.10 2.01 14.87
C LYS A 36 1.70 2.23 15.46
N GLU A 37 1.48 1.83 16.72
CA GLU A 37 0.15 1.92 17.34
C GLU A 37 -0.34 3.37 17.48
N GLY A 38 0.56 4.29 17.82
CA GLY A 38 0.24 5.71 17.92
C GLY A 38 -0.14 6.33 16.58
N ILE A 39 0.59 5.98 15.52
CA ILE A 39 0.30 6.42 14.15
C ILE A 39 -1.05 5.89 13.68
N MET A 40 -1.29 4.58 13.85
CA MET A 40 -2.54 3.93 13.45
C MET A 40 -3.75 4.61 14.12
N LYS A 41 -3.70 4.80 15.44
CA LYS A 41 -4.76 5.46 16.21
C LYS A 41 -5.01 6.89 15.74
N THR A 42 -3.93 7.65 15.50
CA THR A 42 -4.05 9.04 15.03
C THR A 42 -4.72 9.11 13.66
N LEU A 43 -4.36 8.21 12.74
CA LEU A 43 -4.96 8.16 11.41
C LEU A 43 -6.44 7.73 11.47
N GLU A 44 -6.78 6.74 12.29
CA GLU A 44 -8.18 6.34 12.53
C GLU A 44 -9.02 7.49 13.12
N GLU A 45 -8.47 8.25 14.08
CA GLU A 45 -9.13 9.43 14.67
C GLU A 45 -9.35 10.56 13.65
N LEU A 46 -8.48 10.65 12.64
CA LEU A 46 -8.63 11.56 11.50
C LEU A 46 -9.61 11.04 10.43
N GLY A 47 -10.17 9.84 10.60
CA GLY A 47 -11.13 9.23 9.68
C GLY A 47 -10.49 8.46 8.53
N GLU A 48 -9.18 8.21 8.59
CA GLU A 48 -8.47 7.37 7.63
C GLU A 48 -8.63 5.88 7.98
N ALA A 49 -8.34 5.00 7.02
CA ALA A 49 -8.35 3.55 7.20
C ALA A 49 -6.94 2.96 7.05
N PRO A 50 -6.02 3.25 8.00
CA PRO A 50 -4.64 2.79 7.91
C PRO A 50 -4.57 1.27 8.09
N TYR A 51 -3.52 0.66 7.52
CA TYR A 51 -3.18 -0.73 7.77
C TYR A 51 -1.68 -0.95 7.58
N GLU A 52 -1.15 -2.00 8.20
CA GLU A 52 0.24 -2.39 8.00
C GLU A 52 0.42 -3.01 6.61
N ILE A 53 1.15 -2.31 5.74
CA ILE A 53 1.43 -2.79 4.38
C ILE A 53 2.61 -3.78 4.34
N GLY A 54 3.56 -3.67 5.26
CA GLY A 54 4.75 -4.51 5.28
C GLY A 54 5.89 -3.95 6.13
N VAL A 55 7.08 -4.50 5.93
CA VAL A 55 8.30 -4.15 6.68
C VAL A 55 9.47 -3.85 5.74
N VAL A 56 10.33 -2.93 6.14
CA VAL A 56 11.60 -2.65 5.46
C VAL A 56 12.69 -3.50 6.10
N SER A 57 13.40 -4.30 5.31
CA SER A 57 14.54 -5.11 5.77
C SER A 57 15.75 -4.91 4.86
N LYS A 58 16.94 -5.18 5.38
CA LYS A 58 18.18 -5.11 4.59
C LYS A 58 18.21 -6.27 3.59
N GLY A 59 18.36 -5.98 2.31
CA GLY A 59 18.42 -6.98 1.24
C GLY A 59 19.06 -6.44 -0.04
N GLU A 60 19.37 -7.32 -0.98
CA GLU A 60 19.96 -7.00 -2.29
C GLU A 60 18.89 -6.80 -3.38
N ASN A 61 17.70 -7.36 -3.18
CA ASN A 61 16.59 -7.27 -4.11
C ASN A 61 15.70 -6.06 -3.79
N GLY A 62 15.02 -5.52 -4.82
CA GLY A 62 14.10 -4.40 -4.70
C GLY A 62 12.78 -4.75 -3.99
N ILE A 63 11.66 -4.35 -4.58
CA ILE A 63 10.31 -4.54 -4.00
C ILE A 63 9.89 -6.01 -4.09
N CYS A 64 9.46 -6.59 -2.98
CA CYS A 64 8.85 -7.93 -2.91
C CYS A 64 7.34 -7.79 -2.66
N LEU A 65 6.52 -7.96 -3.69
CA LEU A 65 5.07 -8.10 -3.56
C LEU A 65 4.76 -9.58 -3.28
N LYS A 66 4.05 -9.88 -2.19
CA LYS A 66 3.56 -11.23 -1.84
C LYS A 66 2.05 -11.30 -1.93
#